data_AF-A0A4Q4CLJ2-F1
#
_entry.id   AF-A0A4Q4CLJ2-F1
#
_cell.length_a   1.000
_cell.length_b   1.000
_cell.length_c   1.000
_cell.angle_alpha   90.00
_cell.angle_beta   90.00
_cell.angle_gamma   90.00
#
_symmetry.space_group_name_H-M   'P 1'
#
loop_
_entity.id
_entity.type
_entity.pdbx_description
1 polymer ?
#
loop_
_entity_poly.entity_id
_entity_poly.type
_entity_poly.pdbx_seq_one_letter_code
_entity_poly.pdbx_strand_id
1 'polypeptide(L)'
;MTVGPVKSDGTFRGRVERSGRYADQGLEAIGTDDSVTLRLADVEQLDPVRAPCWSKEGQTAIDELVGARIWVDSNDVQEDRRGRFLIYAWNRDDAFVQETLLREGDVALFSGRVSARYRTVLESAEETAAKGDVGRWGACGAS
;
A
#
# COMPACT_ATOMS: atom_id res chain seq x y z
N MET A 1 -9.84 9.37 -3.57
CA MET A 1 -9.55 8.86 -4.92
C MET A 1 -10.39 7.63 -5.17
N THR A 2 -10.98 7.47 -6.35
CA THR A 2 -11.51 6.17 -6.79
C THR A 2 -10.36 5.34 -7.34
N VAL A 3 -10.41 4.03 -7.10
CA VAL A 3 -9.37 3.11 -7.54
C VAL A 3 -9.96 1.92 -8.28
N GLY A 4 -9.18 1.37 -9.22
CA GLY A 4 -9.46 0.11 -9.89
C GLY A 4 -8.75 -1.07 -9.21
N PRO A 5 -8.92 -2.28 -9.76
CA PRO A 5 -8.39 -3.49 -9.15
C PRO A 5 -6.86 -3.51 -9.08
N VAL A 6 -6.35 -4.23 -8.09
CA VAL A 6 -4.91 -4.42 -7.85
C VAL A 6 -4.35 -5.49 -8.77
N LYS A 7 -3.26 -5.15 -9.45
CA LYS A 7 -2.51 -6.06 -10.31
C LYS A 7 -1.57 -6.94 -9.50
N SER A 8 -1.05 -7.99 -10.13
CA SER A 8 -0.13 -8.94 -9.50
C SER A 8 1.21 -8.33 -9.04
N ASP A 9 1.54 -7.11 -9.47
CA ASP A 9 2.73 -6.36 -9.05
C ASP A 9 2.44 -5.30 -7.97
N GLY A 10 1.21 -5.28 -7.46
CA GLY A 10 0.75 -4.39 -6.38
C GLY A 10 0.39 -3.00 -6.83
N THR A 11 0.38 -2.79 -8.15
CA THR A 11 -0.06 -1.51 -8.71
C THR A 11 -1.55 -1.53 -8.98
N PHE A 12 -2.17 -0.37 -8.81
CA PHE A 12 -3.58 -0.16 -9.14
C PHE A 12 -3.75 1.22 -9.76
N ARG A 13 -4.85 1.41 -10.47
CA ARG A 13 -5.15 2.69 -11.13
C ARG A 13 -5.99 3.55 -10.20
N GLY A 14 -5.62 4.80 -10.02
CA GLY A 14 -6.38 5.78 -9.24
C GLY A 14 -6.86 6.94 -10.11
N ARG A 15 -7.96 7.58 -9.69
CA ARG A 15 -8.41 8.90 -10.19
C ARG A 15 -8.73 9.79 -8.99
N VAL A 16 -8.23 11.02 -9.01
CA VAL A 16 -8.56 12.02 -7.99
C VAL A 16 -9.97 12.53 -8.24
N GLU A 17 -10.89 12.28 -7.30
CA GLU A 17 -12.25 12.85 -7.39
C GLU A 17 -12.40 14.14 -6.61
N ARG A 18 -11.64 14.28 -5.53
CA ARG A 18 -11.69 15.43 -4.63
C ARG A 18 -10.37 15.55 -3.89
N SER A 19 -9.84 16.76 -3.87
CA SER A 19 -8.73 17.17 -3.01
C SER A 19 -9.28 17.85 -1.74
N GLY A 20 -8.57 17.70 -0.62
CA GLY A 20 -8.88 18.46 0.60
C GLY A 20 -8.62 19.95 0.40
N ARG A 21 -9.20 20.82 1.23
CA ARG A 21 -9.00 22.28 1.18
C ARG A 21 -7.53 22.71 1.32
N TYR A 22 -6.68 21.83 1.87
CA TYR A 22 -5.25 22.03 2.12
C TYR A 22 -4.38 20.99 1.39
N ALA A 23 -4.93 20.29 0.40
CA ALA A 23 -4.17 19.36 -0.43
C ALA A 23 -3.38 20.16 -1.47
N ASP A 24 -2.47 20.98 -0.98
CA ASP A 24 -1.72 21.93 -1.80
C ASP A 24 -0.50 21.17 -2.34
N GLN A 25 -0.34 21.14 -3.67
CA GLN A 25 0.81 20.60 -4.43
C GLN A 25 0.86 19.09 -4.75
N GLY A 26 0.46 18.17 -3.86
CA GLY A 26 0.64 16.73 -4.11
C GLY A 26 -0.38 16.08 -5.05
N LEU A 27 -1.68 16.32 -4.82
CA LEU A 27 -2.77 15.65 -5.54
C LEU A 27 -3.19 16.33 -6.85
N GLU A 28 -2.93 17.63 -7.01
CA GLU A 28 -3.10 18.31 -8.30
C GLU A 28 -2.04 17.87 -9.32
N ALA A 29 -0.81 17.61 -8.86
CA ALA A 29 0.27 17.04 -9.68
C ALA A 29 -0.02 15.60 -10.15
N ILE A 30 -0.88 14.87 -9.42
CA ILE A 30 -1.35 13.53 -9.81
C ILE A 30 -2.29 13.59 -11.03
N GLY A 31 -2.70 14.78 -11.50
CA GLY A 31 -3.58 14.92 -12.65
C GLY A 31 -5.03 14.67 -12.23
N THR A 32 -5.78 15.75 -12.01
CA THR A 32 -7.18 15.65 -11.56
C THR A 32 -8.11 15.02 -12.60
N ASP A 33 -7.71 15.02 -13.89
CA ASP A 33 -8.51 14.50 -15.01
C ASP A 33 -8.04 13.12 -15.51
N ASP A 34 -6.79 12.75 -15.22
CA ASP A 34 -6.17 11.52 -15.70
C ASP A 34 -6.09 10.44 -14.62
N SER A 35 -6.24 9.20 -15.06
CA SER A 35 -5.95 8.08 -14.18
C SER A 35 -4.43 7.90 -14.05
N VAL A 36 -3.95 7.69 -12.83
CA VAL A 36 -2.53 7.40 -12.54
C VAL A 36 -2.32 5.98 -12.06
N THR A 37 -1.07 5.52 -12.15
CA THR A 37 -0.66 4.25 -11.56
C THR A 37 -0.16 4.50 -10.14
N LEU A 38 -0.78 3.84 -9.17
CA LEU A 38 -0.49 3.94 -7.76
C LEU A 38 0.23 2.68 -7.28
N ARG A 39 1.03 2.81 -6.23
CA ARG A 39 1.56 1.73 -5.42
C ARG A 39 1.61 2.18 -3.96
N LEU A 40 1.34 1.28 -3.03
CA LEU A 40 1.49 1.57 -1.61
C LEU A 40 2.97 1.84 -1.31
N ALA A 41 3.25 2.98 -0.69
CA ALA A 41 4.59 3.34 -0.22
C ALA A 41 5.01 2.43 0.94
N ASP A 42 6.32 2.21 1.07
CA ASP A 42 6.99 1.49 2.16
C ASP A 42 6.58 0.05 2.44
N VAL A 43 5.72 -0.54 1.61
CA VAL A 43 5.40 -1.96 1.65
C VAL A 43 5.75 -2.63 0.33
N GLU A 44 6.09 -3.90 0.42
CA GLU A 44 6.40 -4.77 -0.70
C GLU A 44 5.32 -5.85 -0.80
N GLN A 45 4.59 -5.88 -1.91
CA GLN A 45 3.81 -7.07 -2.25
C GLN A 45 4.78 -8.20 -2.61
N LEU A 46 4.48 -9.40 -2.12
CA LEU A 46 5.20 -10.62 -2.45
C LEU A 46 5.16 -10.89 -3.96
N ASP A 47 6.35 -11.10 -4.53
CA ASP A 47 6.52 -11.39 -5.96
C ASP A 47 6.02 -12.81 -6.26
N PRO A 48 5.02 -12.99 -7.15
CA PRO A 48 4.43 -14.31 -7.40
C PRO A 48 5.38 -15.31 -8.06
N VAL A 49 6.51 -14.87 -8.60
CA VAL A 49 7.53 -15.73 -9.21
C VAL A 49 8.63 -16.08 -8.21
N ARG A 50 9.12 -15.10 -7.45
CA ARG A 50 10.25 -15.28 -6.51
C ARG A 50 9.81 -15.72 -5.11
N ALA A 51 8.61 -15.32 -4.69
CA ALA A 51 8.01 -15.61 -3.39
C ALA A 51 6.54 -16.01 -3.59
N PRO A 52 6.26 -17.16 -4.24
CA PRO A 52 4.91 -17.54 -4.66
C PRO A 52 3.96 -17.77 -3.47
N CYS A 53 4.47 -18.23 -2.33
CA CYS A 53 3.66 -18.43 -1.15
C CYS A 53 3.06 -17.11 -0.66
N TRP A 54 1.75 -17.11 -0.38
CA TRP A 54 0.98 -15.95 0.07
C TRP A 54 0.94 -14.76 -0.91
N SER A 55 1.52 -14.88 -2.10
CA SER A 55 1.55 -13.78 -3.07
C SER A 55 0.18 -13.40 -3.61
N LYS A 56 -0.71 -14.40 -3.76
CA LYS A 56 -2.08 -14.19 -4.23
C LYS A 56 -2.97 -13.69 -3.11
N GLU A 57 -2.86 -14.27 -1.92
CA GLU A 57 -3.55 -13.85 -0.71
C GLU A 57 -3.22 -12.40 -0.39
N GLY A 58 -1.94 -12.03 -0.42
CA GLY A 58 -1.50 -10.65 -0.25
C GLY A 58 -2.04 -9.71 -1.34
N GLN A 59 -2.10 -10.14 -2.60
CA GLN A 59 -2.74 -9.35 -3.66
C GLN A 59 -4.21 -9.09 -3.36
N THR A 60 -4.94 -10.14 -2.98
CA THR A 60 -6.36 -10.07 -2.67
C THR A 60 -6.61 -9.18 -1.45
N ALA A 61 -5.79 -9.29 -0.41
CA ALA A 61 -5.90 -8.43 0.76
C ALA A 61 -5.70 -6.95 0.42
N ILE A 62 -4.74 -6.61 -0.45
CA ILE A 62 -4.59 -5.22 -0.92
C ILE A 62 -5.85 -4.79 -1.66
N ASP A 63 -6.36 -5.60 -2.59
CA ASP A 63 -7.54 -5.30 -3.42
C ASP A 63 -8.80 -5.05 -2.56
N GLU A 64 -9.04 -5.93 -1.59
CA GLU A 64 -10.17 -5.83 -0.67
C GLU A 64 -10.05 -4.61 0.23
N LEU A 65 -8.85 -4.33 0.76
CA LEU A 65 -8.65 -3.26 1.72
C LEU A 65 -8.67 -1.88 1.09
N VAL A 66 -8.10 -1.70 -0.12
CA VAL A 66 -8.23 -0.44 -0.86
C VAL A 66 -9.66 -0.24 -1.37
N GLY A 67 -10.35 -1.34 -1.69
CA GLY A 67 -11.71 -1.35 -2.20
C GLY A 67 -11.87 -0.46 -3.43
N ALA A 68 -12.99 0.25 -3.52
CA ALA A 68 -13.26 1.16 -4.65
C ALA A 68 -12.77 2.60 -4.42
N ARG A 69 -12.45 2.97 -3.17
CA ARG A 69 -12.14 4.36 -2.79
C ARG A 69 -11.19 4.42 -1.61
N ILE A 70 -10.16 5.25 -1.76
CA ILE A 70 -9.16 5.54 -0.74
C ILE A 70 -8.99 7.05 -0.51
N TRP A 71 -8.42 7.40 0.62
CA TRP A 71 -7.88 8.72 0.94
C TRP A 71 -6.36 8.61 0.96
N VAL A 72 -5.68 9.66 0.49
CA VAL A 72 -4.23 9.65 0.35
C VAL A 72 -3.66 10.81 1.14
N ASP A 73 -2.54 10.58 1.83
CA ASP A 73 -1.76 11.66 2.42
C ASP A 73 -1.13 12.49 1.31
N SER A 74 -1.64 13.71 1.11
CA SER A 74 -1.19 14.60 0.05
C SER A 74 0.21 15.16 0.27
N ASN A 75 0.74 15.10 1.50
CA ASN A 75 2.06 15.65 1.83
C ASN A 75 3.19 14.65 1.58
N ASP A 76 2.87 13.36 1.50
CA ASP A 76 3.83 12.26 1.39
C ASP A 76 3.55 11.41 0.14
N VAL A 77 3.48 12.08 -1.01
CA VAL A 77 3.36 11.46 -2.35
C VAL A 77 4.69 11.59 -3.09
N GLN A 78 5.18 10.50 -3.67
CA GLN A 78 6.40 10.50 -4.48
C GLN A 78 6.17 9.75 -5.80
N GLU A 79 6.73 10.25 -6.90
CA GLU A 79 6.77 9.52 -8.16
C GLU A 79 8.08 8.73 -8.27
N ASP A 80 8.00 7.44 -8.54
CA ASP A 80 9.18 6.62 -8.77
C ASP A 80 9.67 6.71 -10.23
N ARG A 81 10.86 6.14 -10.50
CA ARG A 81 11.47 6.15 -11.85
C ARG A 81 10.65 5.44 -12.93
N ARG A 82 9.58 4.73 -12.56
CA ARG A 82 8.67 4.01 -13.45
C ARG A 82 7.35 4.76 -13.67
N GLY A 83 7.23 5.99 -13.16
CA GLY A 83 6.03 6.81 -13.27
C GLY A 83 4.88 6.32 -12.39
N ARG A 84 5.19 5.59 -11.31
CA ARG A 84 4.19 5.16 -10.32
C ARG A 84 4.22 6.11 -9.15
N PHE A 85 3.05 6.51 -8.68
CA PHE A 85 2.92 7.29 -7.46
C PHE A 85 2.91 6.36 -6.24
N LEU A 86 3.89 6.55 -5.38
CA LEU A 86 4.00 5.93 -4.06
C LEU A 86 3.15 6.74 -3.08
N ILE A 87 2.17 6.10 -2.46
CA ILE A 87 1.17 6.76 -1.63
C ILE A 87 1.00 6.08 -0.27
N TYR A 88 0.67 6.86 0.76
CA TYR A 88 0.08 6.36 2.00
C TYR A 88 -1.43 6.50 1.91
N ALA A 89 -2.16 5.43 2.22
CA ALA A 89 -3.59 5.36 1.94
C ALA A 89 -4.42 4.97 3.16
N TRP A 90 -5.63 5.52 3.24
CA TRP A 90 -6.67 5.14 4.17
C TRP A 90 -7.89 4.64 3.40
N ASN A 91 -8.55 3.61 3.91
CA ASN A 91 -9.78 3.10 3.31
C ASN A 91 -11.01 3.90 3.82
N ARG A 92 -12.21 3.42 3.47
CA ARG A 92 -13.48 4.05 3.87
C ARG A 92 -13.75 4.05 5.37
N ASP A 93 -13.16 3.11 6.09
CA ASP A 93 -13.34 2.93 7.52
C ASP A 93 -12.24 3.65 8.33
N ASP A 94 -11.49 4.55 7.68
CA ASP A 94 -10.36 5.28 8.26
C ASP A 94 -9.21 4.38 8.72
N ALA A 95 -9.13 3.15 8.19
CA ALA A 95 -8.04 2.23 8.46
C ALA A 95 -6.82 2.60 7.60
N PHE A 96 -5.66 2.72 8.24
CA PHE A 96 -4.39 2.92 7.53
C PHE A 96 -4.00 1.64 6.80
N VAL A 97 -4.00 1.69 5.46
CA VAL A 97 -3.93 0.50 4.59
C VAL A 97 -2.62 -0.26 4.80
N GLN A 98 -1.48 0.42 4.77
CA GLN A 98 -0.17 -0.21 4.94
C GLN A 98 -0.01 -0.90 6.30
N GLU A 99 -0.36 -0.21 7.38
CA GLU A 99 -0.28 -0.75 8.73
C GLU A 99 -1.16 -2.00 8.88
N THR A 100 -2.39 -1.95 8.36
CA THR A 100 -3.34 -3.06 8.41
C THR A 100 -2.77 -4.28 7.67
N LEU A 101 -2.28 -4.11 6.44
CA LEU A 101 -1.72 -5.21 5.65
C LEU A 101 -0.46 -5.82 6.31
N LEU A 102 0.39 -5.00 6.92
CA LEU A 102 1.56 -5.51 7.64
C LEU A 102 1.15 -6.29 8.89
N ARG A 103 0.16 -5.81 9.64
CA ARG A 103 -0.36 -6.45 10.84
C ARG A 103 -1.04 -7.79 10.53
N GLU A 104 -1.72 -7.89 9.39
CA GLU A 104 -2.34 -9.13 8.89
C GLU A 104 -1.31 -10.04 8.19
N GLY A 105 -0.06 -9.60 8.01
CA GLY A 105 1.00 -10.39 7.38
C GLY A 105 0.81 -10.60 5.87
N ASP A 106 0.03 -9.75 5.20
CA ASP A 106 -0.30 -9.86 3.78
C ASP A 106 0.73 -9.20 2.87
N VAL A 107 1.51 -8.27 3.41
CA VAL A 107 2.64 -7.63 2.74
C VAL A 107 3.88 -7.68 3.65
N ALA A 108 5.04 -7.37 3.06
CA ALA A 108 6.27 -7.18 3.81
C ALA A 108 6.62 -5.70 3.89
N LEU A 109 7.37 -5.29 4.90
CA LEU A 109 7.94 -3.96 4.94
C LEU A 109 8.98 -3.82 3.82
N PHE A 110 9.01 -2.67 3.16
CA PHE A 110 10.00 -2.42 2.13
C PHE A 110 11.41 -2.42 2.73
N SER A 111 12.31 -3.21 2.14
CA SER A 111 13.69 -3.41 2.64
C SER A 111 14.59 -2.16 2.52
N GLY A 112 14.15 -1.14 1.78
CA GLY A 112 14.86 0.11 1.61
C GLY A 112 14.57 1.15 2.71
N ARG A 113 14.74 2.43 2.37
CA ARG A 113 14.44 3.53 3.29
C ARG A 113 12.94 3.73 3.40
N VAL A 114 12.38 3.37 4.56
CA VAL A 114 11.01 3.69 4.98
C VAL A 114 10.92 5.15 5.45
N SER A 115 9.79 5.81 5.22
CA SER A 115 9.51 7.17 5.70
C SER A 115 9.68 7.27 7.21
N ALA A 116 10.40 8.30 7.66
CA ALA A 116 10.59 8.55 9.09
C ALA A 116 9.25 8.80 9.82
N ARG A 117 8.25 9.32 9.11
CA ARG A 117 6.92 9.63 9.67
C ARG A 117 6.15 8.38 10.07
N TYR A 118 6.25 7.32 9.26
CA TYR A 118 5.46 6.09 9.43
C TYR A 118 6.28 4.90 9.93
N ARG A 119 7.61 5.03 10.02
CA ARG A 119 8.52 3.93 10.39
C ARG A 119 8.06 3.14 11.62
N THR A 120 7.86 3.81 12.75
CA THR A 120 7.55 3.13 14.01
C THR A 120 6.25 2.34 13.94
N VAL A 121 5.21 2.85 13.29
CA VAL A 121 3.92 2.14 13.20
C VAL A 121 4.01 0.95 12.23
N LEU A 122 4.73 1.10 11.12
CA LEU A 122 4.87 0.02 10.13
C LEU A 122 5.79 -1.11 10.64
N GLU A 123 6.92 -0.77 11.25
CA GLU A 123 7.83 -1.77 11.86
C GLU A 123 7.12 -2.55 12.97
N SER A 124 6.36 -1.85 13.83
CA SER A 124 5.61 -2.50 14.92
C SER A 124 4.50 -3.42 14.39
N ALA A 125 3.84 -3.05 13.29
CA ALA A 125 2.82 -3.87 12.65
C ALA A 125 3.42 -5.17 12.07
N GLU A 126 4.53 -5.07 11.34
CA GLU A 126 5.22 -6.25 10.79
C GLU A 126 5.76 -7.16 11.91
N GLU A 127 6.38 -6.58 12.95
CA GLU A 127 6.88 -7.34 14.10
C GLU A 127 5.76 -8.09 14.82
N THR A 128 4.58 -7.48 14.93
CA THR A 128 3.40 -8.11 15.53
C THR A 128 2.95 -9.32 14.73
N ALA A 129 2.84 -9.17 13.40
CA ALA A 129 2.46 -10.27 12.51
C ALA A 129 3.47 -11.42 12.55
N ALA A 130 4.77 -11.10 12.54
CA ALA A 130 5.85 -12.07 12.59
C ALA A 130 5.85 -12.87 13.90
N LYS A 131 5.69 -12.20 15.06
CA LYS A 131 5.63 -12.88 16.36
C LYS A 131 4.38 -13.72 16.55
N GLY A 132 3.29 -13.35 15.88
CA GLY A 132 2.01 -14.04 15.97
C GLY A 132 1.81 -15.13 14.92
N ASP A 133 2.81 -15.41 14.07
CA ASP A 133 2.69 -16.32 12.93
C ASP A 133 1.46 -15.98 12.05
N VAL A 134 1.17 -14.68 11.87
CA VAL A 134 0.00 -14.19 11.14
C VAL A 134 0.29 -14.09 9.65
N GLY A 135 -0.68 -14.44 8.81
CA GLY A 135 -0.59 -14.36 7.36
C GLY A 135 0.60 -15.15 6.81
N ARG A 136 1.42 -14.51 5.99
CA ARG A 136 2.61 -15.14 5.39
C ARG A 136 3.57 -15.73 6.42
N TRP A 137 3.64 -15.15 7.62
CA TRP A 137 4.63 -15.54 8.63
C TRP A 137 4.39 -16.94 9.18
N GLY A 138 3.13 -17.31 9.41
CA GLY A 138 2.78 -18.68 9.81
C GLY A 138 2.55 -19.61 8.62
N ALA A 139 2.09 -19.07 7.48
CA ALA A 139 1.71 -19.89 6.34
C ALA A 139 2.88 -20.35 5.47
N CYS A 140 3.91 -19.52 5.29
CA CYS A 140 4.97 -19.79 4.31
C CYS A 140 6.13 -20.62 4.83
N GLY A 141 6.16 -20.93 6.13
CA GLY A 141 7.29 -21.57 6.78
C GLY A 141 8.53 -20.67 6.80
N ALA A 142 9.37 -20.83 7.82
CA ALA A 142 10.72 -20.28 7.76
C ALA A 142 11.52 -21.18 6.81
N SER A 143 11.85 -20.68 5.62
CA SER A 143 12.82 -21.34 4.73
C SER A 143 14.19 -21.45 5.40
#